data_AF-A0A1S9CXU1-F1
#
_entry.id   AF-A0A1S9CXU1-F1
#
_cell.length_a   1.000
_cell.length_b   1.000
_cell.length_c   1.000
_cell.angle_alpha   90.00
_cell.angle_beta   90.00
_cell.angle_gamma   90.00
#
_symmetry.space_group_name_H-M   'P 1'
#
loop_
_entity.id
_entity.type
_entity.pdbx_description
1 polymer ?
#
loop_
_entity_poly.entity_id
_entity_poly.type
_entity_poly.pdbx_seq_one_letter_code
_entity_poly.pdbx_strand_id
1 'polypeptide(L)'
;MRILARDLRTRFGLSQPRIAVCGLNPHAGEGGHLGTEEIDHIIPAIETVRAEGLRVEGPLPADTAFVAEPVNRADAVLAMYHDQGLPVLKHQGFGRAVNVTLGLPIIRTSVDHGTALSLAGTGQADPSSLLAALDTAFEMARAALAAAARRAG
;
A
#
# COMPACT_ATOMS: atom_id res chain seq x y z
N MET A 1 -9.41 -1.24 3.65
CA MET A 1 -8.93 -0.16 4.55
C MET A 1 -8.55 -0.65 5.96
N ARG A 2 -9.41 -1.33 6.72
CA ARG A 2 -9.08 -1.78 8.10
C ARG A 2 -7.83 -2.66 8.19
N ILE A 3 -7.67 -3.64 7.29
CA ILE A 3 -6.46 -4.50 7.23
C ILE A 3 -5.20 -3.66 6.98
N LEU A 4 -5.25 -2.76 5.99
CA LEU A 4 -4.14 -1.85 5.66
C LEU A 4 -3.76 -1.01 6.89
N ALA A 5 -4.72 -0.31 7.50
CA ALA A 5 -4.47 0.51 8.69
C ALA A 5 -3.92 -0.30 9.87
N ARG A 6 -4.49 -1.49 10.13
CA ARG A 6 -4.03 -2.39 11.20
C ARG A 6 -2.57 -2.79 10.98
N ASP A 7 -2.23 -3.25 9.78
CA ASP A 7 -0.90 -3.76 9.49
C ASP A 7 0.14 -2.64 9.36
N LEU A 8 -0.23 -1.44 8.89
CA LEU A 8 0.63 -0.24 9.00
C LEU A 8 0.99 0.07 10.46
N ARG A 9 0.03 -0.07 11.38
CA ARG A 9 0.27 0.12 12.82
C ARG A 9 1.13 -0.98 13.43
N THR A 10 0.79 -2.23 13.16
CA THR A 10 1.40 -3.37 13.87
C THR A 10 2.67 -3.88 13.21
N ARG A 11 2.85 -3.65 11.91
CA ARG A 11 3.98 -4.17 11.12
C ARG A 11 4.86 -3.08 10.53
N PHE A 12 4.40 -1.84 10.45
CA PHE A 12 5.24 -0.72 10.00
C PHE A 12 5.47 0.31 11.12
N GLY A 13 4.93 0.08 12.32
CA GLY A 13 5.17 0.91 13.49
C GLY A 13 4.52 2.30 13.45
N LEU A 14 3.64 2.55 12.48
CA LEU A 14 2.97 3.84 12.30
C LEU A 14 1.80 3.94 13.26
N SER A 15 1.90 4.76 14.31
CA SER A 15 0.86 4.83 15.36
C SER A 15 -0.51 5.28 14.84
N GLN A 16 -0.52 6.22 13.90
CA GLN A 16 -1.72 6.82 13.29
C GLN A 16 -1.54 6.96 11.76
N PRO A 17 -1.60 5.84 11.01
CA PRO A 17 -1.29 5.85 9.59
C PRO A 17 -2.30 6.67 8.80
N ARG A 18 -1.80 7.46 7.84
CA ARG A 18 -2.57 8.26 6.89
C ARG A 18 -2.66 7.51 5.57
N ILE A 19 -3.87 7.21 5.13
CA ILE A 19 -4.14 6.43 3.92
C ILE A 19 -4.83 7.34 2.90
N ALA A 20 -4.21 7.56 1.75
CA ALA A 20 -4.87 8.15 0.59
C ALA A 20 -5.59 7.05 -0.19
N VAL A 21 -6.82 7.30 -0.64
CA VAL A 21 -7.66 6.35 -1.37
C VAL A 21 -8.00 6.95 -2.73
N CYS A 22 -7.71 6.22 -3.80
CA CYS A 22 -8.09 6.64 -5.14
C CYS A 22 -9.60 6.45 -5.37
N GLY A 23 -10.18 7.26 -6.26
CA GLY A 23 -11.43 6.90 -6.93
C GLY A 23 -11.23 5.72 -7.87
N LEU A 24 -12.32 5.05 -8.22
CA LEU A 24 -12.34 4.03 -9.27
C LEU A 24 -12.32 4.70 -10.64
N ASN A 25 -13.14 5.73 -10.81
CA ASN A 25 -13.34 6.44 -12.05
C ASN A 25 -12.29 7.56 -12.25
N PRO A 26 -12.02 7.97 -13.50
CA PRO A 26 -11.27 9.19 -13.79
C PRO A 26 -11.86 10.38 -13.03
N HIS A 27 -10.99 11.26 -12.53
CA HIS A 27 -11.39 12.40 -11.69
C HIS A 27 -12.26 12.02 -10.48
N ALA A 28 -12.16 10.77 -9.99
CA ALA A 28 -13.00 10.25 -8.91
C ALA A 28 -14.51 10.45 -9.20
N GLY A 29 -14.92 10.21 -10.44
CA GLY A 29 -16.31 10.24 -10.87
C GLY A 29 -16.85 11.62 -11.23
N GLU A 30 -16.07 12.69 -11.06
CA GLU A 30 -16.46 14.08 -11.38
C GLU A 30 -17.87 14.42 -10.84
N GLY A 31 -18.10 14.15 -9.54
CA GLY A 31 -19.39 14.39 -8.89
C GLY A 31 -20.56 13.55 -9.41
N GLY A 32 -20.29 12.42 -10.08
CA GLY A 32 -21.30 11.54 -10.68
C GLY A 32 -21.37 11.63 -12.20
N HIS A 33 -20.67 12.58 -12.82
CA HIS A 33 -20.69 12.77 -14.27
C HIS A 33 -19.86 11.72 -15.03
N LEU A 34 -18.90 11.08 -14.37
CA LEU A 34 -18.02 10.06 -14.93
C LEU A 34 -18.09 8.75 -14.13
N GLY A 35 -19.31 8.26 -13.89
CA GLY A 35 -19.55 7.09 -13.04
C GLY A 35 -20.01 7.48 -11.64
N THR A 36 -20.51 6.51 -10.89
CA THR A 36 -21.24 6.76 -9.61
C THR A 36 -20.71 5.92 -8.45
N GLU A 37 -19.74 5.04 -8.70
CA GLU A 37 -19.17 4.12 -7.74
C GLU A 37 -18.52 4.85 -6.54
N GLU A 38 -17.99 6.06 -6.75
CA GLU A 38 -17.52 6.90 -5.66
C GLU A 38 -18.63 7.28 -4.70
N ILE A 39 -19.77 7.75 -5.23
CA ILE A 39 -20.93 8.21 -4.46
C ILE A 39 -21.61 7.02 -3.76
N ASP A 40 -21.85 5.95 -4.52
CA ASP A 40 -22.67 4.83 -4.05
C ASP A 40 -21.91 3.89 -3.10
N HIS A 41 -20.58 3.83 -3.20
CA HIS A 41 -19.78 2.82 -2.50
C HIS A 41 -18.53 3.36 -1.81
N ILE A 42 -17.67 4.11 -2.51
CA ILE A 42 -16.34 4.45 -1.97
C ILE A 42 -16.43 5.52 -0.86
N ILE A 43 -17.18 6.61 -1.08
CA ILE A 43 -17.39 7.67 -0.09
C ILE A 43 -18.04 7.11 1.19
N PRO A 44 -19.17 6.35 1.12
CA PRO A 44 -19.76 5.73 2.32
C PRO A 44 -18.78 4.82 3.08
N ALA A 45 -17.96 4.05 2.36
CA ALA A 45 -16.95 3.19 2.99
C ALA A 45 -15.84 3.99 3.69
N ILE A 46 -15.40 5.10 3.10
CA ILE A 46 -14.41 6.02 3.69
C ILE A 46 -14.98 6.69 4.94
N GLU A 47 -16.21 7.19 4.88
CA GLU A 47 -16.88 7.82 6.02
C GLU A 47 -17.04 6.86 7.19
N THR A 48 -17.44 5.61 6.90
CA THR A 48 -17.54 4.55 7.91
C THR A 48 -16.23 4.36 8.68
N VAL A 49 -15.10 4.22 7.97
CA VAL A 49 -13.81 4.00 8.65
C VAL A 49 -13.26 5.28 9.28
N ARG A 50 -13.60 6.47 8.77
CA ARG A 50 -13.27 7.75 9.44
C ARG A 50 -13.99 7.87 10.78
N ALA A 51 -15.26 7.46 10.86
CA ALA A 51 -16.01 7.43 12.10
C ALA A 51 -15.39 6.47 13.14
N GLU A 52 -14.69 5.42 12.68
CA GLU A 52 -13.89 4.52 13.53
C GLU A 52 -12.52 5.12 13.93
N GLY A 53 -12.20 6.34 13.50
CA GLY A 53 -10.97 7.05 13.83
C GLY A 53 -9.79 6.78 12.89
N LEU A 54 -10.00 6.12 11.73
CA LEU A 54 -8.94 5.94 10.74
C LEU A 54 -8.71 7.24 9.96
N ARG A 55 -7.44 7.60 9.74
CA ARG A 55 -7.05 8.75 8.93
C ARG A 55 -7.02 8.38 7.46
N VAL A 56 -8.16 8.55 6.81
CA VAL A 56 -8.33 8.26 5.39
C VAL A 56 -8.64 9.55 4.63
N GLU A 57 -7.98 9.77 3.50
CA GLU A 57 -8.19 10.89 2.58
C GLU A 57 -8.64 10.35 1.21
N GLY A 58 -9.64 10.97 0.60
CA GLY A 58 -10.21 10.54 -0.69
C GLY A 58 -11.75 10.45 -0.71
N PRO A 59 -12.32 9.93 -1.82
CA PRO A 59 -11.60 9.42 -3.00
C PRO A 59 -10.87 10.54 -3.74
N LEU A 60 -9.64 10.27 -4.16
CA LEU A 60 -8.80 11.20 -4.94
C LEU A 60 -8.71 10.74 -6.39
N PRO A 61 -8.67 11.65 -7.39
CA PRO A 61 -8.26 11.29 -8.75
C PRO A 61 -6.88 10.60 -8.73
N ALA A 62 -6.74 9.46 -9.40
CA ALA A 62 -5.51 8.66 -9.33
C ALA A 62 -4.27 9.44 -9.83
N ASP A 63 -4.43 10.21 -10.91
CA ASP A 63 -3.41 11.10 -11.47
C ASP A 63 -2.95 12.19 -10.49
N THR A 64 -3.82 12.60 -9.55
CA THR A 64 -3.46 13.53 -8.48
C THR A 64 -2.90 12.80 -7.25
N ALA A 65 -3.45 11.63 -6.93
CA ALA A 65 -3.09 10.79 -5.79
C ALA A 65 -1.67 10.22 -5.83
N PHE A 66 -0.94 10.40 -6.94
CA PHE A 66 0.44 9.94 -7.13
C PHE A 66 1.46 11.06 -7.39
N VAL A 67 1.01 12.30 -7.56
CA VAL A 67 1.87 13.40 -8.08
C VAL A 67 1.82 14.67 -7.20
N ALA A 68 0.86 14.78 -6.28
CA ALA A 68 0.62 16.00 -5.48
C ALA A 68 1.04 15.90 -4.00
N GLU A 69 0.90 17.02 -3.27
CA GLU A 69 1.10 17.15 -1.81
C GLU A 69 0.43 16.06 -0.94
N PRO A 70 -0.73 15.47 -1.30
CA PRO A 70 -1.34 14.38 -0.57
C PRO A 70 -0.47 13.11 -0.46
N VAL A 71 0.34 12.76 -1.48
CA VAL A 71 1.30 11.62 -1.40
C VAL A 71 2.37 11.90 -0.36
N ASN A 72 2.89 13.13 -0.33
CA ASN A 72 3.92 13.53 0.63
C ASN A 72 3.43 13.47 2.10
N ARG A 73 2.11 13.37 2.30
CA ARG A 73 1.48 13.31 3.62
C ARG A 73 0.85 11.95 3.93
N ALA A 74 0.82 11.03 2.97
CA ALA A 74 0.24 9.70 3.14
C ALA A 74 1.34 8.65 3.42
N ASP A 75 1.04 7.73 4.33
CA ASP A 75 1.89 6.57 4.59
C ASP A 75 1.61 5.42 3.61
N ALA A 76 0.42 5.40 3.01
CA ALA A 76 0.03 4.45 1.99
C ALA A 76 -1.01 5.03 1.04
N VAL A 77 -0.95 4.61 -0.23
CA VAL A 77 -1.97 4.86 -1.24
C VAL A 77 -2.73 3.57 -1.53
N LEU A 78 -4.05 3.61 -1.44
CA LEU A 78 -4.95 2.52 -1.82
C LEU A 78 -5.52 2.80 -3.22
N ALA A 79 -4.91 2.19 -4.22
CA ALA A 79 -5.46 2.10 -5.56
C ALA A 79 -6.64 1.12 -5.60
N MET A 80 -7.61 1.36 -6.50
CA MET A 80 -8.79 0.52 -6.69
C MET A 80 -8.48 -0.74 -7.50
N TYR A 81 -7.53 -0.67 -8.44
CA TYR A 81 -7.12 -1.79 -9.27
C TYR A 81 -5.63 -1.76 -9.63
N HIS A 82 -5.13 -2.90 -10.13
CA HIS A 82 -3.71 -3.19 -10.34
C HIS A 82 -2.98 -2.12 -11.18
N ASP A 83 -3.49 -1.85 -12.38
CA ASP A 83 -2.86 -0.93 -13.32
C ASP A 83 -3.06 0.55 -12.94
N GLN A 84 -3.87 0.84 -11.93
CA GLN A 84 -4.02 2.21 -11.43
C GLN A 84 -2.81 2.66 -10.59
N GLY A 85 -2.18 1.74 -9.85
CA GLY A 85 -1.10 2.08 -8.92
C GLY A 85 0.29 1.54 -9.32
N LEU A 86 0.34 0.32 -9.87
CA LEU A 86 1.63 -0.33 -10.11
C LEU A 86 2.50 0.32 -11.20
N PRO A 87 1.97 0.91 -12.28
CA PRO A 87 2.81 1.63 -13.24
C PRO A 87 3.61 2.77 -12.60
N VAL A 88 2.98 3.54 -11.70
CA VAL A 88 3.66 4.63 -10.96
C VAL A 88 4.71 4.05 -10.03
N LEU A 89 4.35 3.04 -9.23
CA LEU A 89 5.27 2.42 -8.26
C LEU A 89 6.50 1.83 -8.95
N LYS A 90 6.31 1.13 -10.08
CA LYS A 90 7.42 0.55 -10.85
C LYS A 90 8.28 1.62 -11.50
N HIS A 91 7.68 2.71 -11.95
CA HIS A 91 8.43 3.85 -12.51
C HIS A 91 9.32 4.52 -11.45
N GLN A 92 8.83 4.69 -10.22
CA GLN A 92 9.59 5.32 -9.14
C GLN A 92 10.57 4.36 -8.44
N GLY A 93 10.23 3.08 -8.32
CA GLY A 93 10.89 2.10 -7.45
C GLY A 93 11.76 1.07 -8.18
N PHE A 94 12.21 1.34 -9.41
CA PHE A 94 12.91 0.38 -10.28
C PHE A 94 13.88 -0.54 -9.52
N GLY A 95 13.54 -1.84 -9.51
CA GLY A 95 14.37 -2.93 -8.96
C GLY A 95 14.33 -3.15 -7.45
N ARG A 96 13.71 -2.23 -6.67
CA ARG A 96 13.67 -2.31 -5.20
C ARG A 96 12.26 -2.39 -4.60
N ALA A 97 11.23 -2.41 -5.45
CA ALA A 97 9.87 -2.67 -5.01
C ALA A 97 9.76 -4.05 -4.34
N VAL A 98 8.98 -4.12 -3.26
CA VAL A 98 8.73 -5.35 -2.50
C VAL A 98 7.23 -5.59 -2.45
N ASN A 99 6.82 -6.81 -2.79
CA ASN A 99 5.44 -7.23 -2.62
C ASN A 99 5.23 -7.67 -1.17
N VAL A 100 4.35 -6.99 -0.45
CA VAL A 100 3.97 -7.32 0.94
C VAL A 100 2.52 -7.79 0.97
N THR A 101 2.27 -8.95 1.57
CA THR A 101 0.90 -9.45 1.77
C THR A 101 0.41 -9.09 3.17
N LEU A 102 -0.52 -8.15 3.23
CA LEU A 102 -1.20 -7.74 4.45
C LEU A 102 -2.38 -8.68 4.76
N GLY A 103 -2.80 -8.74 6.03
CA GLY A 103 -3.97 -9.53 6.43
C GLY A 103 -3.66 -10.88 7.07
N LEU A 104 -2.53 -11.50 6.68
CA LEU A 104 -2.13 -12.83 7.14
C LEU A 104 -1.75 -12.86 8.63
N PRO A 105 -1.79 -14.01 9.31
CA PRO A 105 -1.29 -14.15 10.70
C PRO A 105 0.25 -14.10 10.80
N ILE A 106 0.95 -14.11 9.67
CA ILE A 106 2.43 -14.06 9.57
C ILE A 106 2.87 -12.89 8.70
N ILE A 107 4.13 -12.46 8.83
CA ILE A 107 4.77 -11.52 7.91
C ILE A 107 5.16 -12.29 6.64
N ARG A 108 4.75 -11.77 5.47
CA ARG A 108 5.09 -12.34 4.17
C ARG A 108 5.47 -11.21 3.20
N THR A 109 6.72 -11.24 2.76
CA THR A 109 7.25 -10.41 1.68
C THR A 109 7.61 -11.29 0.48
N SER A 110 7.76 -10.69 -0.69
CA SER A 110 8.10 -11.39 -1.93
C SER A 110 8.77 -10.45 -2.92
N VAL A 111 9.55 -11.03 -3.83
CA VAL A 111 10.18 -10.33 -4.95
C VAL A 111 9.14 -9.72 -5.90
N ASP A 112 9.52 -8.68 -6.65
CA ASP A 112 8.67 -8.02 -7.65
C ASP A 112 8.95 -8.51 -9.09
N HIS A 113 9.71 -9.60 -9.24
CA HIS A 113 10.01 -10.22 -10.54
C HIS A 113 9.44 -11.64 -10.66
N GLY A 114 9.30 -12.09 -11.91
CA GLY A 114 8.93 -13.47 -12.23
C GLY A 114 10.09 -14.45 -12.10
N THR A 115 9.91 -15.68 -12.61
CA THR A 115 10.90 -16.76 -12.48
C THR A 115 12.19 -16.56 -13.27
N ALA A 116 12.17 -15.72 -14.31
CA ALA A 116 13.32 -15.43 -15.18
C ALA A 116 14.11 -16.71 -15.58
N LEU A 117 13.41 -17.72 -16.12
CA LEU A 117 13.98 -19.06 -16.39
C LEU A 117 15.26 -19.04 -17.24
N SER A 118 15.39 -18.06 -18.13
CA SER A 118 16.60 -17.87 -18.95
C SER A 118 17.87 -17.52 -18.15
N LEU A 119 17.72 -17.04 -16.90
CA LEU A 119 18.82 -16.71 -15.99
C LEU A 119 19.12 -17.84 -14.99
N ALA A 120 18.32 -18.91 -14.99
CA ALA A 120 18.51 -20.01 -14.06
C ALA A 120 19.86 -20.71 -14.31
N GLY A 121 20.72 -20.77 -13.29
CA GLY A 121 22.03 -21.41 -13.37
C GLY A 121 23.11 -20.61 -14.11
N THR A 122 22.81 -19.40 -14.61
CA THR A 122 23.79 -18.58 -15.33
C THR A 122 24.70 -17.75 -14.41
N GLY A 123 24.29 -17.55 -13.16
CA GLY A 123 24.95 -16.64 -12.22
C GLY A 123 24.69 -15.15 -12.50
N GLN A 124 23.79 -14.81 -13.42
CA GLN A 124 23.50 -13.43 -13.84
C GLN A 124 22.22 -12.84 -13.21
N ALA A 125 21.53 -13.60 -12.35
CA ALA A 125 20.34 -13.11 -11.66
C ALA A 125 20.70 -12.00 -10.66
N ASP A 126 19.98 -10.89 -10.69
CA ASP A 126 20.14 -9.80 -9.73
C ASP A 126 19.39 -10.12 -8.41
N PRO A 127 20.09 -10.27 -7.27
CA PRO A 127 19.46 -10.59 -5.98
C PRO A 127 18.82 -9.37 -5.31
N SER A 128 18.91 -8.16 -5.87
CA SER A 128 18.51 -6.91 -5.20
C SER A 128 17.06 -6.90 -4.72
N SER A 129 16.12 -7.44 -5.50
CA SER A 129 14.71 -7.54 -5.09
C SER A 129 14.51 -8.52 -3.94
N LEU A 130 15.25 -9.64 -3.92
CA LEU A 130 15.20 -10.60 -2.83
C LEU A 130 15.76 -10.02 -1.53
N LEU A 131 16.90 -9.33 -1.61
CA LEU A 131 17.49 -8.65 -0.46
C LEU A 131 16.55 -7.58 0.10
N ALA A 132 15.96 -6.74 -0.77
CA ALA A 132 14.96 -5.76 -0.35
C ALA A 132 13.74 -6.41 0.34
N ALA A 133 13.28 -7.56 -0.17
CA ALA A 133 12.17 -8.30 0.44
C ALA A 133 12.52 -8.85 1.84
N LEU A 134 13.76 -9.33 2.03
CA LEU A 134 14.26 -9.78 3.33
C LEU A 134 14.40 -8.61 4.32
N ASP A 135 15.02 -7.51 3.89
CA ASP A 135 15.20 -6.32 4.73
C ASP A 135 13.85 -5.76 5.20
N THR A 136 12.87 -5.68 4.29
CA THR A 136 11.49 -5.28 4.61
C THR A 136 10.86 -6.21 5.65
N ALA A 137 11.05 -7.53 5.51
CA ALA A 137 10.52 -8.49 6.49
C ALA A 137 11.15 -8.31 7.88
N PHE A 138 12.46 -8.04 7.94
CA PHE A 138 13.15 -7.76 9.20
C PHE A 138 12.69 -6.47 9.85
N GLU A 139 12.51 -5.40 9.08
CA GLU A 139 11.93 -4.14 9.57
C GLU A 139 10.53 -4.37 10.15
N MET A 140 9.70 -5.11 9.42
CA MET A 140 8.35 -5.42 9.87
C MET A 140 8.32 -6.25 11.16
N ALA A 141 9.23 -7.22 11.28
CA ALA A 141 9.35 -8.05 12.48
C ALA A 141 9.78 -7.22 13.70
N ARG A 142 10.76 -6.31 13.53
CA ARG A 142 11.19 -5.39 14.59
C ARG A 142 10.04 -4.49 15.05
N ALA A 143 9.30 -3.91 14.10
CA ALA A 143 8.14 -3.06 14.42
C ALA A 143 7.04 -3.84 15.17
N ALA A 144 6.77 -5.09 14.76
CA ALA A 144 5.79 -5.94 15.42
C ALA A 144 6.18 -6.31 16.85
N LEU A 145 7.44 -6.65 17.09
CA LEU A 145 7.95 -6.93 18.44
C LEU A 145 7.84 -5.69 19.33
N ALA A 146 8.22 -4.51 18.82
CA ALA A 146 8.09 -3.26 19.56
C ALA A 146 6.62 -2.92 19.88
N ALA A 147 5.70 -3.18 18.94
CA ALA A 147 4.28 -2.98 19.15
C ALA A 147 3.68 -3.95 20.17
N ALA A 148 4.14 -5.20 20.21
CA ALA A 148 3.74 -6.18 21.22
C ALA A 148 4.24 -5.80 22.62
N ALA A 149 5.50 -5.39 22.74
CA ALA A 149 6.09 -4.95 24.02
C ALA A 149 5.31 -3.78 24.64
N ARG A 150 4.91 -2.78 23.84
CA ARG A 150 4.10 -1.63 24.29
C ARG A 150 2.69 -1.98 24.77
N ARG A 151 2.16 -3.16 24.45
CA ARG A 151 0.85 -3.62 24.91
C ARG A 151 0.93 -4.44 26.20
N ALA A 152 2.11 -4.95 26.54
CA ALA A 152 2.34 -5.82 27.67
C ALA A 152 2.79 -5.07 28.94
N GLY A 153 3.22 -3.82 28.81
CA GLY A 153 3.49 -2.89 29.91
C GLY A 153 2.42 -1.82 30.00
#